data_AF-A0A1Y1V573-F1
#
_entry.id   AF-A0A1Y1V573-F1
#
_cell.length_a   1.000
_cell.length_b   1.000
_cell.length_c   1.000
_cell.angle_alpha   90.00
_cell.angle_beta   90.00
_cell.angle_gamma   90.00
#
_symmetry.space_group_name_H-M   'P 1'
#
loop_
_entity.id
_entity.type
_entity.pdbx_description
1 polymer ?
#
loop_
_entity_poly.entity_id
_entity_poly.type
_entity_poly.pdbx_seq_one_letter_code
_entity_poly.pdbx_strand_id
1 'polypeptide(L)' 'MDPEEINEIKKKTTEIEVLENEISSLSSDAKIYRQLTNAPVFFLSKKSVIEDSIKNEKELYKDKVKEIKK' A
#
# COMPACT_ATOMS: atom_id res chain seq x y z
N MET A 1 4.31 17.16 13.97
CA MET A 1 4.73 15.85 13.44
C MET A 1 6.22 15.92 13.23
N ASP A 2 6.97 14.94 13.70
CA ASP A 2 8.43 14.97 13.66
C ASP A 2 8.97 14.69 12.24
N PRO A 3 10.16 15.19 11.87
CA PRO A 3 10.71 15.01 10.52
C PRO A 3 10.86 13.54 10.09
N GLU A 4 11.14 12.65 11.04
CA GLU A 4 11.25 11.20 10.78
C GLU A 4 9.89 10.61 10.39
N GLU A 5 8.83 10.96 11.11
CA GLU A 5 7.47 10.49 10.84
C GLU A 5 6.96 10.98 9.47
N ILE A 6 7.29 12.23 9.10
CA ILE A 6 7.00 12.79 7.77
C ILE A 6 7.72 11.99 6.67
N ASN A 7 8.98 11.62 6.90
CA ASN A 7 9.76 10.86 5.93
C ASN A 7 9.22 9.43 5.76
N GLU A 8 8.81 8.79 6.85
CA GLU A 8 8.14 7.48 6.80
C GLU A 8 6.83 7.52 6.04
N ILE A 9 5.99 8.54 6.29
CA ILE A 9 4.71 8.72 5.58
C ILE A 9 4.93 8.91 4.08
N LYS A 10 5.92 9.72 3.68
CA LYS A 10 6.28 9.92 2.26
C LYS A 10 6.75 8.62 1.62
N LYS A 11 7.66 7.89 2.29
CA LYS A 11 8.16 6.60 1.80
C LYS A 11 7.02 5.60 1.60
N LYS A 12 6.12 5.48 2.59
CA LYS A 12 4.95 4.60 2.51
C LYS A 12 3.99 4.99 1.40
N THR A 13 3.77 6.29 1.18
CA THR A 13 2.93 6.77 0.07
C THR A 13 3.52 6.36 -1.28
N THR A 14 4.83 6.54 -1.48
CA THR A 14 5.50 6.11 -2.71
C THR A 14 5.47 4.58 -2.90
N GLU A 15 5.68 3.80 -1.84
CA GLU A 15 5.57 2.33 -1.89
C GLU A 15 4.17 1.89 -2.35
N ILE A 16 3.12 2.52 -1.83
CA ILE A 16 1.73 2.22 -2.20
C ILE A 16 1.45 2.57 -3.67
N GLU A 17 1.91 3.73 -4.15
CA GLU A 17 1.73 4.14 -5.55
C GLU A 17 2.45 3.20 -6.52
N VAL A 18 3.65 2.74 -6.17
CA VAL A 18 4.38 1.75 -6.97
C VAL A 18 3.60 0.43 -7.02
N LEU A 19 3.14 -0.07 -5.86
CA LEU A 19 2.36 -1.31 -5.79
C LEU A 19 1.05 -1.23 -6.58
N GLU A 20 0.34 -0.10 -6.51
CA GLU A 20 -0.89 0.15 -7.27
C GLU A 20 -0.62 0.06 -8.79
N ASN A 21 0.45 0.70 -9.26
CA ASN A 21 0.83 0.66 -10.67
C ASN A 21 1.21 -0.75 -11.12
N GLU A 22 2.07 -1.44 -10.36
CA GLU A 22 2.49 -2.81 -10.65
C GLU A 22 1.28 -3.74 -10.75
N ILE A 23 0.34 -3.65 -9.79
CA ILE A 23 -0.84 -4.52 -9.76
C ILE A 23 -1.82 -4.17 -10.87
N SER A 24 -1.97 -2.89 -11.21
CA SER A 24 -2.84 -2.46 -12.30
C SER A 24 -2.45 -3.09 -13.65
N SER A 25 -1.15 -3.32 -13.87
CA SER A 25 -0.62 -3.93 -15.09
C SER A 25 -0.91 -5.43 -15.23
N LEU A 26 -1.28 -6.10 -14.13
CA LEU A 26 -1.59 -7.53 -14.13
C LEU A 26 -2.96 -7.84 -14.71
N SER A 27 -3.17 -9.10 -15.14
CA SER A 27 -4.50 -9.56 -15.56
C SER A 27 -5.51 -9.47 -14.42
N SER A 28 -6.79 -9.34 -14.75
CA SER A 28 -7.88 -9.18 -13.75
C SER A 28 -8.05 -10.40 -12.86
N ASP A 29 -7.69 -11.59 -13.34
CA ASP A 29 -7.72 -12.86 -12.63
C ASP A 29 -6.39 -13.24 -11.95
N ALA A 30 -5.39 -12.35 -12.02
CA ALA A 30 -4.08 -12.58 -11.43
C ALA A 30 -4.18 -12.92 -9.94
N LYS A 31 -3.31 -13.83 -9.50
CA LYS A 31 -3.15 -14.19 -8.10
C LYS A 31 -1.83 -13.64 -7.59
N ILE A 32 -1.87 -13.03 -6.42
CA ILE A 32 -0.75 -12.27 -5.84
C ILE A 32 -0.40 -12.90 -4.50
N TYR A 33 0.89 -13.15 -4.26
CA TYR A 33 1.37 -13.57 -2.96
C TYR A 33 1.54 -12.37 -2.05
N ARG A 34 0.94 -12.41 -0.87
CA ARG A 34 1.11 -11.42 0.19
C ARG A 34 1.74 -12.06 1.41
N GLN A 35 2.78 -11.42 1.95
CA GLN A 35 3.39 -11.84 3.20
C GLN A 35 2.57 -11.36 4.41
N LEU A 36 2.44 -12.20 5.44
CA LEU A 36 1.88 -11.81 6.72
C LEU A 36 2.87 -10.90 7.47
N THR A 37 2.40 -9.77 7.98
CA THR A 37 3.20 -8.87 8.82
C THR A 37 3.70 -9.65 10.05
N ASN A 38 5.01 -9.86 10.15
CA ASN A 38 5.71 -10.59 11.22
C ASN A 38 5.76 -12.12 11.13
N ALA A 39 5.47 -12.71 9.96
CA ALA A 39 5.77 -14.13 9.73
C ALA A 39 6.36 -14.38 8.34
N PRO A 40 7.19 -15.43 8.15
CA PRO A 40 7.66 -15.86 6.83
C PRO A 40 6.56 -16.65 6.09
N VAL A 41 5.30 -16.21 6.20
CA VAL A 41 4.13 -16.89 5.64
C VAL A 41 3.57 -16.04 4.51
N PHE A 42 3.35 -16.68 3.37
CA PHE A 42 2.78 -16.06 2.17
C PHE A 42 1.42 -16.66 1.86
N PHE A 43 0.45 -15.79 1.62
CA PHE A 43 -0.90 -16.19 1.22
C PHE A 43 -1.16 -15.76 -0.21
N LEU A 44 -1.70 -16.67 -1.00
CA LEU A 44 -2.14 -16.38 -2.35
C LEU A 44 -3.53 -15.73 -2.30
N SER A 45 -3.62 -14.50 -2.80
CA SER A 45 -4.85 -13.70 -2.82
C SER A 45 -5.25 -13.36 -4.25
N LYS A 46 -6.54 -13.10 -4.47
CA LYS A 46 -7.02 -12.52 -5.73
C LYS A 46 -6.54 -11.09 -5.84
N LYS A 47 -6.23 -10.65 -7.08
CA LYS A 47 -5.89 -9.25 -7.38
C LYS A 47 -6.85 -8.25 -6.73
N SER A 48 -8.16 -8.46 -6.88
CA SER A 48 -9.19 -7.56 -6.34
C SER A 48 -9.06 -7.31 -4.83
N VAL A 49 -8.69 -8.33 -4.05
CA VAL A 49 -8.53 -8.21 -2.59
C VAL A 49 -7.30 -7.35 -2.25
N ILE A 50 -6.24 -7.46 -3.06
CA ILE A 50 -5.04 -6.64 -2.89
C ILE A 50 -5.30 -5.20 -3.34
N GLU A 51 -6.02 -5.00 -4.44
CA GLU A 51 -6.44 -3.66 -4.91
C GLU A 51 -7.26 -2.92 -3.86
N ASP A 52 -8.24 -3.59 -3.24
CA ASP A 52 -9.03 -3.01 -2.15
C ASP A 52 -8.15 -2.65 -0.94
N SER A 53 -7.19 -3.51 -0.60
CA SER A 53 -6.25 -3.25 0.50
C SER A 53 -5.39 -2.01 0.23
N ILE A 54 -4.84 -1.90 -0.99
CA ILE A 54 -4.02 -0.77 -1.43
C ILE A 54 -4.83 0.52 -1.43
N LYS A 55 -6.08 0.48 -1.91
CA LYS A 55 -6.96 1.64 -1.90
C LYS A 55 -7.21 2.15 -0.49
N ASN A 56 -7.51 1.25 0.45
CA ASN A 56 -7.73 1.60 1.85
C ASN A 56 -6.47 2.20 2.50
N GLU A 57 -5.29 1.60 2.26
CA GLU A 57 -4.02 2.14 2.75
C GLU A 57 -3.72 3.52 2.13
N LYS A 58 -3.96 3.70 0.83
CA LYS A 58 -3.77 4.98 0.14
C LYS A 58 -4.64 6.09 0.71
N GLU A 59 -5.90 5.81 1.02
CA GLU A 59 -6.79 6.79 1.68
C GLU A 59 -6.27 7.18 3.06
N LEU A 60 -5.85 6.20 3.88
CA LEU A 60 -5.27 6.45 5.19
C LEU A 60 -4.03 7.36 5.12
N TYR A 61 -3.09 7.07 4.22
CA TYR A 61 -1.87 7.89 4.10
C TYR A 61 -2.14 9.24 3.44
N LYS A 62 -3.13 9.35 2.55
CA LYS A 62 -3.53 10.64 1.97
C LYS A 62 -4.03 11.61 3.04
N ASP A 63 -4.79 11.13 4.02
CA ASP A 63 -5.24 11.96 5.12
C ASP A 63 -4.08 12.38 6.04
N LYS A 64 -3.15 11.46 6.35
CA LYS A 64 -1.91 11.80 7.07
C LYS A 64 -1.07 12.86 6.35
N VAL A 65 -0.97 12.79 5.02
CA VAL A 65 -0.24 13.80 4.22
C VAL A 65 -0.92 15.17 4.27
N LYS A 66 -2.26 15.24 4.36
CA LYS A 66 -2.96 16.52 4.56
C LYS A 66 -2.67 17.12 5.94
N GLU A 67 -2.55 16.28 6.97
CA GLU A 67 -2.19 16.73 8.32
C GLU A 67 -0.77 17.34 8.38
N ILE A 68 0.17 16.83 7.56
CA ILE A 68 1.52 17.39 7.46
C ILE A 68 1.54 18.79 6.81
N LYS A 69 0.61 19.09 5.91
CA LYS A 69 0.56 20.37 5.17
C LYS A 69 -0.17 21.49 5.94
N LYS A 70 -0.74 21.18 7.09
CA LYS A 70 -1.56 22.09 7.91
C LYS A 70 -0.71 22.73 9.00
#